data_AF-A0A6I3LYH6-F1
#
_entry.id   AF-A0A6I3LYH6-F1
#
_cell.length_a   1.000
_cell.length_b   1.000
_cell.length_c   1.000
_cell.angle_alpha   90.00
_cell.angle_beta   90.00
_cell.angle_gamma   90.00
#
_symmetry.space_group_name_H-M   'P 1'
#
loop_
_entity.id
_entity.type
_entity.pdbx_description
1 polymer ?
#
loop_
_entity_poly.entity_id
_entity_poly.type
_entity_poly.pdbx_seq_one_letter_code
_entity_poly.pdbx_strand_id
1 'polypeptide(L)'
;MHLYLVKFGYILLLLNFILYAIKLRGKNDAYKVFAFYLLVILCVQVIARILKEKGLDNLFLSHVYFMGQFAILSLFYLKLVKDPFQQKAIKIGFVLVLSTLIIQYGLKPEMFFKFNLYEIFITSFLLIIYAVFHFYNMLDEKKEFYYINMGILLYLFASTILFLIGNLTTKFSKDLSMITWTLNAILIIVYHLFFLYEWKVSYFRTKAINSN
;
A
#
# COMPACT_ATOMS: atom_id res chain seq x y z
N MET A 1 6.74 -9.62 -21.65
CA MET A 1 6.04 -10.08 -20.43
C MET A 1 5.91 -9.00 -19.36
N HIS A 2 7.00 -8.51 -18.76
CA HIS A 2 6.98 -7.50 -17.67
C HIS A 2 6.02 -6.31 -17.91
N LEU A 3 6.11 -5.66 -19.07
CA LEU A 3 5.27 -4.49 -19.40
C LEU A 3 3.77 -4.80 -19.38
N TYR A 4 3.37 -6.02 -19.78
CA TYR A 4 1.96 -6.44 -19.74
C TYR A 4 1.48 -6.60 -18.30
N LEU A 5 2.31 -7.19 -17.43
CA LEU A 5 1.99 -7.32 -15.99
C LEU A 5 1.79 -5.95 -15.34
N VAL A 6 2.69 -5.00 -15.62
CA VAL A 6 2.58 -3.62 -15.09
C VAL A 6 1.29 -2.94 -15.56
N LYS A 7 0.98 -3.00 -16.86
CA LYS A 7 -0.27 -2.43 -17.40
C LYS A 7 -1.51 -3.10 -16.80
N PHE A 8 -1.47 -4.41 -16.59
CA PHE A 8 -2.57 -5.12 -15.95
C PHE A 8 -2.77 -4.69 -14.50
N GLY A 9 -1.68 -4.53 -13.74
CA GLY A 9 -1.73 -3.95 -12.38
C GLY A 9 -2.36 -2.56 -12.36
N TYR A 10 -2.05 -1.69 -13.34
CA TYR A 10 -2.65 -0.36 -13.44
C TYR A 10 -4.16 -0.41 -13.70
N ILE A 11 -4.61 -1.32 -14.57
CA ILE A 11 -6.04 -1.53 -14.84
C ILE A 11 -6.75 -2.03 -13.58
N LEU A 12 -6.15 -2.96 -12.84
CA LEU A 12 -6.71 -3.45 -11.57
C LEU A 12 -6.80 -2.37 -10.49
N LEU A 13 -5.79 -1.49 -10.40
CA LEU A 13 -5.83 -0.33 -9.50
C LEU A 13 -6.98 0.61 -9.85
N LEU A 14 -7.12 0.98 -11.12
CA LEU A 14 -8.20 1.85 -11.59
C LEU A 14 -9.57 1.21 -11.34
N LEU A 15 -9.73 -0.08 -11.65
CA LEU A 15 -10.96 -0.82 -11.39
C LEU A 15 -11.32 -0.81 -9.90
N ASN A 16 -10.37 -1.16 -9.03
CA ASN A 16 -10.59 -1.13 -7.59
C ASN A 16 -10.98 0.27 -7.12
N PHE A 17 -10.28 1.32 -7.55
CA PHE A 17 -10.64 2.68 -7.18
C PHE A 17 -12.10 3.03 -7.57
N ILE A 18 -12.50 2.76 -8.82
CA ILE A 18 -13.87 3.01 -9.29
C ILE A 18 -14.90 2.26 -8.44
N LEU A 19 -14.66 0.97 -8.19
CA LEU A 19 -15.56 0.12 -7.41
C LEU A 19 -15.74 0.61 -5.97
N TYR A 20 -14.66 1.07 -5.33
CA TYR A 20 -14.72 1.62 -3.98
C TYR A 20 -15.31 3.04 -3.95
N ALA A 21 -15.05 3.87 -4.96
CA ALA A 21 -15.58 5.23 -5.06
C ALA A 21 -17.10 5.25 -5.23
N ILE A 22 -17.67 4.40 -6.09
CA ILE A 22 -19.13 4.32 -6.34
C ILE A 22 -19.90 4.03 -5.04
N LYS A 23 -19.32 3.26 -4.12
CA LYS A 23 -19.96 2.85 -2.86
C LYS A 23 -19.55 3.68 -1.66
N LEU A 24 -18.92 4.83 -1.84
CA LEU A 24 -18.42 5.66 -0.74
C LEU A 24 -19.52 6.17 0.20
N ARG A 25 -20.70 6.49 -0.35
CA ARG A 25 -21.82 7.05 0.40
C ARG A 25 -22.39 6.02 1.37
N GLY A 26 -22.51 6.39 2.65
CA GLY A 26 -23.07 5.54 3.70
C GLY A 26 -22.15 4.44 4.23
N LYS A 27 -20.88 4.40 3.82
CA LYS A 27 -19.87 3.48 4.39
C LYS A 27 -19.15 4.08 5.59
N ASN A 28 -18.58 3.20 6.42
CA ASN A 28 -17.83 3.58 7.61
C ASN A 28 -16.54 4.35 7.25
N ASP A 29 -15.93 4.97 8.25
CA ASP A 29 -14.74 5.80 8.06
C ASP A 29 -13.55 5.01 7.50
N ALA A 30 -13.32 3.78 7.98
CA ALA A 30 -12.24 2.93 7.48
C ALA A 30 -12.36 2.69 5.96
N TYR A 31 -13.57 2.45 5.47
CA TYR A 31 -13.83 2.30 4.03
C TYR A 31 -13.46 3.56 3.25
N LYS A 32 -13.83 4.74 3.77
CA LYS A 32 -13.52 6.03 3.12
C LYS A 32 -12.02 6.30 3.09
N VAL A 33 -11.32 6.02 4.18
CA VAL A 33 -9.85 6.13 4.25
C VAL A 33 -9.20 5.20 3.24
N PHE A 34 -9.68 3.96 3.11
CA PHE A 34 -9.15 3.01 2.13
C PHE A 34 -9.44 3.43 0.67
N ALA A 35 -10.63 3.95 0.37
CA ALA A 35 -10.94 4.49 -0.94
C ALA A 35 -10.03 5.69 -1.30
N PHE A 36 -9.75 6.55 -0.32
CA PHE A 36 -8.79 7.64 -0.47
C PHE A 36 -7.36 7.13 -0.69
N TYR A 37 -6.95 6.07 0.00
CA TYR A 37 -5.68 5.40 -0.27
C TYR A 37 -5.57 4.96 -1.74
N LEU A 38 -6.58 4.28 -2.29
CA LEU A 38 -6.59 3.88 -3.70
C LEU A 38 -6.48 5.06 -4.66
N LEU A 39 -7.17 6.17 -4.36
CA LEU A 39 -7.06 7.41 -5.14
C LEU A 39 -5.63 7.95 -5.16
N VAL A 40 -4.99 8.05 -4.00
CA VAL A 40 -3.62 8.58 -3.89
C VAL A 40 -2.64 7.69 -4.67
N ILE A 41 -2.74 6.37 -4.55
CA ILE A 41 -1.89 5.45 -5.32
C ILE A 41 -2.14 5.57 -6.83
N LEU A 42 -3.41 5.71 -7.24
CA LEU A 42 -3.76 5.94 -8.65
C LEU A 42 -3.16 7.25 -9.17
N CYS A 43 -3.26 8.35 -8.42
CA CYS A 43 -2.65 9.63 -8.77
C CYS A 43 -1.12 9.51 -8.93
N VAL A 44 -0.44 8.89 -7.95
CA VAL A 44 1.01 8.66 -8.03
C VAL A 44 1.38 7.86 -9.27
N GLN A 45 0.64 6.79 -9.58
CA GLN A 45 0.88 5.93 -10.73
C GLN A 45 0.66 6.66 -12.08
N VAL A 46 -0.39 7.48 -12.17
CA VAL A 46 -0.68 8.30 -13.36
C VAL A 46 0.41 9.36 -13.56
N ILE A 47 0.79 10.10 -12.52
CA ILE A 47 1.81 11.14 -12.61
C ILE A 47 3.16 10.51 -12.98
N ALA A 48 3.54 9.39 -12.36
CA ALA A 48 4.79 8.68 -12.65
C ALA A 48 4.88 8.25 -14.12
N ARG A 49 3.74 7.83 -14.69
CA ARG A 49 3.65 7.48 -16.12
C ARG A 49 3.80 8.70 -17.01
N ILE A 50 3.12 9.80 -16.71
CA ILE A 50 3.21 11.05 -17.49
C ILE A 50 4.65 11.56 -17.50
N LEU A 51 5.33 11.58 -16.34
CA LEU A 51 6.73 11.98 -16.25
C LEU A 51 7.63 11.08 -17.10
N LYS A 52 7.44 9.76 -17.01
CA LYS A 52 8.20 8.80 -17.81
C LYS A 52 8.02 9.00 -19.32
N GLU A 53 6.78 9.25 -19.76
CA GLU A 53 6.48 9.52 -21.18
C GLU A 53 7.11 10.82 -21.67
N LYS A 54 7.31 11.79 -20.77
CA LYS A 54 8.05 13.04 -21.05
C LYS A 54 9.57 12.93 -20.88
N GLY A 55 10.10 11.74 -20.57
CA GLY A 55 11.54 11.54 -20.31
C GLY A 55 12.05 12.20 -19.02
N LEU A 56 11.15 12.58 -18.10
CA LEU A 56 11.48 13.19 -16.82
C LEU A 56 11.68 12.12 -15.75
N ASP A 57 12.56 12.39 -14.79
CA ASP A 57 12.74 11.52 -13.62
C ASP A 57 11.46 11.51 -12.77
N ASN A 58 11.06 10.32 -12.36
CA ASN A 58 9.88 10.06 -11.53
C ASN A 58 10.22 9.37 -10.22
N LEU A 59 11.50 9.18 -9.90
CA LEU A 59 11.96 8.47 -8.70
C LEU A 59 11.42 9.11 -7.42
N PHE A 60 11.35 10.44 -7.37
CA PHE A 60 10.82 11.17 -6.22
C PHE A 60 9.37 10.79 -5.86
N LEU A 61 8.58 10.31 -6.84
CA LEU A 61 7.22 9.83 -6.58
C LEU A 61 7.18 8.53 -5.77
N SER A 62 8.30 7.79 -5.71
CA SER A 62 8.40 6.65 -4.80
C SER A 62 8.30 7.10 -3.32
N HIS A 63 8.83 8.27 -2.97
CA HIS A 63 8.68 8.84 -1.62
C HIS A 63 7.23 9.20 -1.32
N VAL A 64 6.53 9.79 -2.29
CA VAL A 64 5.09 10.08 -2.17
C VAL A 64 4.30 8.78 -2.04
N TYR A 65 4.68 7.73 -2.76
CA TYR A 65 4.09 6.39 -2.66
C TYR A 65 4.27 5.80 -1.25
N PHE A 66 5.50 5.66 -0.75
CA PHE A 66 5.78 4.99 0.51
C PHE A 66 5.29 5.80 1.73
N MET A 67 5.56 7.11 1.77
CA MET A 67 5.06 7.95 2.86
C MET A 67 3.53 8.11 2.82
N GLY A 68 2.95 8.26 1.63
CA GLY A 68 1.51 8.34 1.45
C GLY A 68 0.81 7.05 1.86
N GLN A 69 1.34 5.89 1.43
CA GLN A 69 0.88 4.57 1.83
C GLN A 69 0.96 4.40 3.35
N PHE A 70 2.11 4.71 3.95
CA PHE A 70 2.29 4.66 5.41
C PHE A 70 1.26 5.52 6.14
N ALA A 71 1.13 6.79 5.73
CA ALA A 71 0.29 7.73 6.44
C ALA A 71 -1.19 7.32 6.38
N ILE A 72 -1.69 7.00 5.19
CA ILE A 72 -3.11 6.69 4.99
C ILE A 72 -3.43 5.31 5.57
N LEU A 73 -2.57 4.31 5.41
CA LEU A 73 -2.81 2.99 6.00
C LEU A 73 -2.67 3.00 7.53
N SER A 74 -1.85 3.87 8.12
CA SER A 74 -1.84 4.08 9.57
C SER A 74 -3.19 4.60 10.08
N LEU A 75 -3.80 5.55 9.35
CA LEU A 75 -5.15 6.05 9.65
C LEU A 75 -6.20 4.95 9.45
N PHE A 76 -6.06 4.13 8.41
CA PHE A 76 -6.93 2.98 8.16
C PHE A 76 -6.90 2.01 9.34
N TYR A 77 -5.71 1.57 9.76
CA TYR A 77 -5.58 0.67 10.90
C TYR A 77 -6.05 1.29 12.22
N LEU A 78 -5.83 2.58 12.44
CA LEU A 78 -6.34 3.28 13.62
C LEU A 78 -7.88 3.24 13.72
N LYS A 79 -8.58 3.17 12.58
CA LYS A 79 -10.04 3.01 12.53
C LYS A 79 -10.50 1.57 12.73
N LEU A 80 -9.60 0.59 12.60
CA LEU A 80 -9.91 -0.84 12.72
C LEU A 80 -9.55 -1.42 14.08
N VAL A 81 -8.45 -0.98 14.68
CA VAL A 81 -8.03 -1.50 15.97
C VAL A 81 -8.85 -0.92 17.12
N LYS A 82 -9.30 -1.78 18.03
CA LYS A 82 -10.11 -1.39 19.20
C LYS A 82 -9.31 -1.35 20.48
N ASP A 83 -8.26 -2.16 20.56
CA ASP A 83 -7.39 -2.22 21.73
C ASP A 83 -6.65 -0.88 21.93
N PRO A 84 -6.74 -0.26 23.13
CA PRO A 84 -6.11 1.03 23.41
C PRO A 84 -4.58 1.01 23.28
N PHE A 85 -3.94 -0.12 23.60
CA PHE A 85 -2.50 -0.26 23.46
C PHE A 85 -2.08 -0.25 21.98
N GLN A 86 -2.77 -1.01 21.12
CA GLN A 86 -2.55 -1.00 19.68
C GLN A 86 -2.79 0.38 19.07
N GLN A 87 -3.86 1.08 19.45
CA GLN A 87 -4.12 2.46 19.00
C GLN A 87 -2.98 3.40 19.38
N LYS A 88 -2.49 3.30 20.62
CA LYS A 88 -1.36 4.09 21.11
C LYS A 88 -0.08 3.77 20.34
N ALA A 89 0.19 2.49 20.09
CA ALA A 89 1.33 2.03 19.30
C ALA A 89 1.29 2.59 17.87
N ILE A 90 0.13 2.58 17.20
CA ILE A 90 -0.04 3.17 15.86
C ILE A 90 0.26 4.67 15.87
N LYS A 91 -0.30 5.41 16.84
CA LYS A 91 -0.10 6.88 16.94
C LYS A 91 1.37 7.23 17.20
N ILE A 92 2.02 6.55 18.13
CA ILE A 92 3.43 6.77 18.45
C ILE A 92 4.29 6.40 17.24
N GLY A 93 4.06 5.24 16.63
CA GLY A 93 4.79 4.80 15.45
C GLY A 93 4.65 5.75 14.26
N PHE A 94 3.45 6.28 14.03
CA PHE A 94 3.18 7.31 13.02
C PHE A 94 4.04 8.56 13.25
N VAL A 95 4.03 9.11 14.46
CA VAL A 95 4.81 10.31 14.80
C VAL A 95 6.31 10.04 14.68
N LEU A 96 6.80 8.91 15.20
CA LEU A 96 8.23 8.58 15.18
C LEU A 96 8.74 8.41 13.75
N VAL A 97 8.05 7.65 12.90
CA VAL A 97 8.47 7.41 11.50
C VAL A 97 8.46 8.71 10.70
N LEU A 98 7.41 9.52 10.79
CA LEU A 98 7.41 10.79 10.07
C LEU A 98 8.51 11.73 10.57
N SER A 99 8.74 11.78 11.89
CA SER A 99 9.81 12.60 12.47
C SER A 99 11.18 12.15 11.99
N THR A 100 11.47 10.84 11.96
CA THR A 100 12.77 10.34 11.50
C THR A 100 13.01 10.62 10.02
N LEU A 101 11.98 10.50 9.18
CA LEU A 101 12.07 10.84 7.76
C LEU A 101 12.23 12.33 7.52
N ILE A 102 11.49 13.19 8.23
CA ILE A 102 11.65 14.65 8.17
C ILE A 102 13.08 15.03 8.54
N ILE A 103 13.61 14.49 9.65
CA ILE A 103 15.00 14.74 10.07
C ILE A 103 15.98 14.24 9.01
N GLN A 104 15.77 13.04 8.46
CA GLN A 104 16.65 12.47 7.44
C GLN A 104 16.71 13.35 6.18
N TYR A 105 15.56 13.77 5.65
CA TYR A 105 15.50 14.62 4.45
C TYR A 105 15.92 16.06 4.72
N GLY A 106 15.74 16.58 5.93
CA GLY A 106 16.25 17.89 6.33
C GLY A 106 17.78 17.90 6.42
N LEU A 107 18.40 16.83 6.93
CA LEU A 107 19.85 16.70 7.06
C LEU A 107 20.54 16.31 5.75
N LYS A 108 19.87 15.51 4.90
CA LYS A 108 20.39 15.00 3.62
C LYS A 108 19.35 15.09 2.51
N PRO A 109 19.09 16.29 1.96
CA PRO A 109 18.07 16.49 0.93
C PRO A 109 18.31 15.64 -0.33
N GLU A 110 19.56 15.29 -0.65
CA GLU A 110 19.89 14.44 -1.80
C GLU A 110 19.28 13.04 -1.72
N MET A 111 18.87 12.58 -0.53
CA MET A 111 18.19 11.30 -0.34
C MET A 111 16.78 11.29 -0.96
N PHE A 112 16.16 12.46 -1.18
CA PHE A 112 14.85 12.60 -1.81
C PHE A 112 14.88 12.35 -3.33
N PHE A 113 16.08 12.34 -3.92
CA PHE A 113 16.29 12.03 -5.34
C PHE A 113 16.93 10.65 -5.52
N LYS A 114 16.86 9.79 -4.49
CA LYS A 114 17.45 8.44 -4.49
C LYS A 114 16.45 7.43 -3.95
N PHE A 115 16.66 6.18 -4.31
CA PHE A 115 15.85 5.08 -3.77
C PHE A 115 16.21 4.84 -2.30
N ASN A 116 15.40 5.39 -1.39
CA ASN A 116 15.70 5.40 0.05
C ASN A 116 15.23 4.10 0.74
N LEU A 117 16.12 3.13 0.85
CA LEU A 117 15.82 1.83 1.48
C LEU A 117 15.39 1.94 2.95
N TYR A 118 15.90 2.94 3.68
CA TYR A 118 15.51 3.14 5.08
C TYR A 118 14.03 3.52 5.17
N GLU A 119 13.58 4.46 4.34
CA GLU A 119 12.17 4.86 4.24
C GLU A 119 11.27 3.66 3.93
N ILE A 120 11.61 2.91 2.89
CA ILE A 120 10.85 1.73 2.45
C ILE A 120 10.72 0.73 3.59
N PHE A 121 11.83 0.43 4.27
CA PHE A 121 11.84 -0.54 5.35
C PHE A 121 11.01 -0.08 6.55
N ILE A 122 11.26 1.12 7.08
CA ILE A 122 10.63 1.56 8.33
C ILE A 122 9.11 1.75 8.17
N THR A 123 8.68 2.28 7.02
CA THR A 123 7.26 2.47 6.71
C THR A 123 6.54 1.12 6.55
N SER A 124 7.13 0.19 5.79
CA SER A 124 6.54 -1.12 5.55
C SER A 124 6.52 -1.99 6.81
N PHE A 125 7.60 -1.95 7.59
CA PHE A 125 7.73 -2.72 8.83
C PHE A 125 6.65 -2.37 9.85
N LEU A 126 6.37 -1.08 10.08
CA LEU A 126 5.29 -0.69 10.99
C LEU A 126 3.91 -1.05 10.46
N LEU A 127 3.66 -0.88 9.15
CA LEU A 127 2.38 -1.31 8.57
C LEU A 127 2.17 -2.83 8.67
N ILE A 128 3.23 -3.63 8.56
CA ILE A 128 3.17 -5.09 8.81
C ILE A 128 2.73 -5.36 10.25
N ILE A 129 3.30 -4.67 11.24
CA ILE A 129 2.87 -4.80 12.65
C ILE A 129 1.39 -4.43 12.80
N TYR A 130 0.94 -3.35 12.17
CA TYR A 130 -0.47 -2.92 12.24
C TYR A 130 -1.42 -3.92 11.57
N ALA A 131 -1.00 -4.52 10.47
CA ALA A 131 -1.75 -5.60 9.83
C ALA A 131 -1.89 -6.83 10.73
N VAL A 132 -0.84 -7.17 11.50
CA VAL A 132 -0.89 -8.25 12.48
C VAL A 132 -1.80 -7.89 13.66
N PHE A 133 -1.77 -6.65 14.17
CA PHE A 133 -2.74 -6.19 15.18
C PHE A 133 -4.17 -6.38 14.73
N HIS A 134 -4.47 -6.03 13.48
CA HIS A 134 -5.82 -6.24 12.93
C HIS A 134 -6.19 -7.72 12.84
N PHE A 135 -5.27 -8.59 12.43
CA PHE A 135 -5.52 -10.04 12.45
C PHE A 135 -5.80 -10.57 13.85
N TYR A 136 -5.03 -10.12 14.84
CA TYR A 136 -5.24 -10.50 16.23
C TYR A 136 -6.65 -10.12 16.72
N ASN A 137 -7.10 -8.88 16.45
CA ASN A 137 -8.44 -8.44 16.85
C ASN A 137 -9.57 -9.21 16.16
N MET A 138 -9.34 -9.72 14.95
CA MET A 138 -10.32 -10.52 14.21
C MET A 138 -10.42 -11.98 14.68
N LEU A 139 -9.60 -12.43 15.65
CA LEU A 139 -9.71 -13.79 16.18
C LEU A 139 -11.05 -14.00 16.91
N ASP A 140 -11.47 -13.00 17.68
CA ASP A 140 -12.69 -13.05 18.51
C ASP A 140 -13.84 -12.18 17.95
N GLU A 141 -13.60 -11.48 16.83
CA GLU A 141 -14.54 -10.50 16.29
C GLU A 141 -14.92 -10.75 14.80
N LYS A 142 -15.79 -9.89 14.27
CA LYS A 142 -16.15 -9.90 12.85
C LYS A 142 -14.91 -9.65 11.99
N LYS A 143 -14.78 -10.44 10.93
CA LYS A 143 -13.73 -10.32 9.90
C LYS A 143 -13.94 -9.10 9.00
N GLU A 144 -13.76 -7.90 9.54
CA GLU A 144 -13.83 -6.64 8.80
C GLU A 144 -12.57 -6.42 7.96
N PHE A 145 -12.72 -6.12 6.67
CA PHE A 145 -11.60 -5.85 5.74
C PHE A 145 -10.51 -6.93 5.71
N TYR A 146 -10.91 -8.18 5.92
CA TYR A 146 -10.00 -9.31 6.07
C TYR A 146 -9.10 -9.55 4.85
N TYR A 147 -9.66 -9.52 3.64
CA TYR A 147 -8.90 -9.74 2.41
C TYR A 147 -8.02 -8.54 2.05
N ILE A 148 -8.48 -7.32 2.34
CA ILE A 148 -7.60 -6.13 2.25
C ILE A 148 -6.39 -6.31 3.16
N ASN A 149 -6.60 -6.70 4.41
CA ASN A 149 -5.50 -6.88 5.36
C ASN A 149 -4.51 -7.96 4.91
N MET A 150 -5.00 -9.09 4.39
CA MET A 150 -4.15 -10.13 3.80
C MET A 150 -3.33 -9.60 2.62
N GLY A 151 -3.97 -8.85 1.71
CA GLY A 151 -3.30 -8.23 0.58
C GLY A 151 -2.19 -7.28 1.02
N ILE A 152 -2.48 -6.39 1.99
CA ILE A 152 -1.52 -5.44 2.55
C ILE A 152 -0.34 -6.18 3.17
N LEU A 153 -0.60 -7.14 4.05
CA LEU A 153 0.46 -7.88 4.74
C LEU A 153 1.37 -8.62 3.75
N LEU A 154 0.78 -9.40 2.83
CA LEU A 154 1.53 -10.18 1.85
C LEU A 154 2.36 -9.28 0.94
N TYR A 155 1.75 -8.22 0.41
CA TYR A 155 2.42 -7.28 -0.48
C TYR A 155 3.58 -6.60 0.22
N LEU A 156 3.36 -6.01 1.39
CA LEU A 156 4.40 -5.27 2.12
C LEU A 156 5.56 -6.17 2.51
N PHE A 157 5.28 -7.37 3.02
CA PHE A 157 6.32 -8.30 3.41
C PHE A 157 7.18 -8.72 2.21
N ALA A 158 6.56 -9.20 1.13
CA ALA A 158 7.27 -9.68 -0.04
C ALA A 158 7.95 -8.56 -0.83
N SER A 159 7.30 -7.41 -1.02
CA SER A 159 7.86 -6.28 -1.76
C SER A 159 9.02 -5.62 -1.03
N THR A 160 8.99 -5.53 0.32
CA THR A 160 10.11 -4.99 1.10
C THR A 160 11.38 -5.81 0.88
N ILE A 161 11.27 -7.15 0.92
CA ILE A 161 12.39 -8.05 0.62
C ILE A 161 12.89 -7.82 -0.81
N LEU A 162 11.99 -7.71 -1.79
CA LEU A 162 12.36 -7.43 -3.17
C LEU A 162 13.02 -6.07 -3.35
N PHE A 163 12.61 -5.02 -2.63
CA PHE A 163 13.24 -3.70 -2.73
C PHE A 163 14.66 -3.68 -2.14
N LEU A 164 14.87 -4.38 -1.02
CA LEU A 164 16.20 -4.55 -0.42
C LEU A 164 17.13 -5.29 -1.38
N ILE A 165 16.67 -6.40 -1.97
CA ILE A 165 17.43 -7.17 -2.96
C ILE A 165 17.60 -6.38 -4.26
N GLY A 166 16.56 -5.68 -4.71
CA GLY A 166 16.52 -4.93 -5.97
C GLY A 166 17.57 -3.84 -6.06
N ASN A 167 17.84 -3.16 -4.95
CA ASN A 167 18.90 -2.15 -4.88
C ASN A 167 20.32 -2.76 -4.96
N LEU A 168 20.47 -4.04 -4.60
CA LEU A 168 21.71 -4.79 -4.82
C LEU A 168 21.78 -5.26 -6.27
N THR A 169 20.73 -5.92 -6.79
CA THR A 169 20.75 -6.56 -8.11
C THR A 169 20.94 -5.57 -9.26
N THR A 170 20.44 -4.34 -9.15
CA THR A 170 20.69 -3.27 -10.13
C THR A 170 22.18 -2.94 -10.32
N LYS A 171 23.02 -3.21 -9.32
CA LYS A 171 24.48 -2.98 -9.39
C LYS A 171 25.25 -4.18 -9.94
N PHE A 172 24.70 -5.39 -9.83
CA PHE A 172 25.41 -6.64 -10.15
C PHE A 172 24.99 -7.29 -11.47
N SER A 173 23.69 -7.26 -11.82
CA SER A 173 23.19 -7.90 -13.04
C SER A 173 21.86 -7.34 -13.51
N LYS A 174 21.80 -6.98 -14.79
CA LYS A 174 20.57 -6.52 -15.46
C LYS A 174 19.47 -7.58 -15.47
N ASP A 175 19.83 -8.85 -15.61
CA ASP A 175 18.87 -9.96 -15.64
C ASP A 175 18.25 -10.20 -14.27
N LEU A 176 19.08 -10.17 -13.20
CA LEU A 176 18.59 -10.27 -11.83
C LEU A 176 17.67 -9.10 -11.48
N SER A 177 18.03 -7.88 -11.90
CA SER A 177 17.17 -6.70 -11.76
C SER A 177 15.82 -6.91 -12.44
N MET A 178 15.80 -7.38 -13.70
CA MET A 178 14.56 -7.64 -14.44
C MET A 178 13.67 -8.68 -13.76
N ILE A 179 14.26 -9.73 -13.17
CA ILE A 179 13.54 -10.72 -12.37
C ILE A 179 12.90 -10.06 -11.14
N THR A 180 13.65 -9.27 -10.36
CA THR A 180 13.14 -8.55 -9.19
C THR A 180 11.94 -7.68 -9.55
N TRP A 181 12.04 -6.87 -10.60
CA TRP A 181 10.94 -5.98 -11.01
C TRP A 181 9.74 -6.74 -11.55
N THR A 182 9.96 -7.88 -12.23
CA THR A 182 8.88 -8.76 -12.70
C THR A 182 8.12 -9.38 -11.52
N LEU A 183 8.83 -9.87 -10.51
CA LEU A 183 8.21 -10.40 -9.29
C LEU A 183 7.41 -9.31 -8.56
N ASN A 184 7.95 -8.10 -8.45
CA ASN A 184 7.21 -6.98 -7.86
C ASN A 184 5.91 -6.66 -8.62
N ALA A 185 5.94 -6.69 -9.97
CA ALA A 185 4.73 -6.51 -10.77
C ALA A 185 3.68 -7.60 -10.51
N ILE A 186 4.09 -8.86 -10.30
CA ILE A 186 3.20 -9.96 -9.91
C ILE A 186 2.62 -9.70 -8.50
N LEU A 187 3.43 -9.28 -7.54
CA LEU A 187 2.97 -8.95 -6.20
C LEU A 187 1.92 -7.84 -6.20
N ILE A 188 2.11 -6.80 -7.02
CA ILE A 188 1.13 -5.72 -7.19
C ILE A 188 -0.21 -6.26 -7.73
N ILE A 189 -0.18 -7.19 -8.68
CA ILE A 189 -1.40 -7.81 -9.20
C ILE A 189 -2.10 -8.59 -8.09
N VAL A 190 -1.39 -9.46 -7.38
CA VAL A 190 -1.95 -10.25 -6.26
C VAL A 190 -2.54 -9.33 -5.21
N TYR A 191 -1.84 -8.25 -4.86
CA TYR A 191 -2.29 -7.23 -3.92
C TYR A 191 -3.66 -6.64 -4.31
N HIS A 192 -3.84 -6.26 -5.57
CA HIS A 192 -5.09 -5.70 -6.07
C HIS A 192 -6.20 -6.75 -6.26
N LEU A 193 -5.86 -8.02 -6.47
CA LEU A 193 -6.83 -9.11 -6.51
C LEU A 193 -7.48 -9.33 -5.14
N PHE A 194 -6.71 -9.20 -4.04
CA PHE A 194 -7.27 -9.22 -2.68
C PHE A 194 -8.28 -8.09 -2.46
N PHE A 195 -7.99 -6.89 -2.95
CA PHE A 195 -8.90 -5.73 -2.82
C PHE A 195 -10.19 -5.91 -3.60
N LEU A 196 -10.08 -6.46 -4.80
CA LEU A 196 -11.22 -6.78 -5.65
C LEU A 196 -12.08 -7.86 -5.01
N TYR A 197 -11.45 -8.87 -4.40
CA TYR A 197 -12.14 -9.93 -3.71
C TYR A 197 -12.84 -9.44 -2.44
N GLU A 198 -12.22 -8.59 -1.62
CA GLU A 198 -12.87 -7.94 -0.47
C GLU A 198 -14.14 -7.19 -0.91
N TRP A 199 -14.03 -6.40 -1.99
CA TRP A 199 -15.16 -5.66 -2.52
C TRP A 199 -16.28 -6.59 -2.97
N LYS A 200 -15.95 -7.67 -3.68
CA LYS A 200 -16.89 -8.69 -4.14
C LYS A 200 -17.63 -9.33 -2.97
N VAL A 201 -16.91 -9.80 -1.95
CA VAL A 201 -17.51 -10.45 -0.77
C VAL A 201 -18.41 -9.47 0.00
N SER A 202 -17.94 -8.24 0.22
CA SER A 202 -18.71 -7.18 0.87
C SER A 202 -19.97 -6.79 0.07
N TYR A 203 -19.90 -6.82 -1.26
CA TYR A 203 -21.03 -6.57 -2.16
C TYR A 203 -22.14 -7.60 -1.97
N PHE A 204 -21.81 -8.90 -2.07
CA PHE A 204 -22.81 -9.97 -2.00
C PHE A 204 -23.41 -10.11 -0.59
N ARG A 205 -22.62 -9.86 0.46
CA ARG A 205 -23.13 -9.83 1.84
C ARG A 205 -24.20 -8.75 2.04
N THR A 206 -24.02 -7.57 1.42
CA THR A 206 -25.01 -6.48 1.52
C THR A 206 -26.32 -6.83 0.80
N LYS A 207 -26.23 -7.50 -0.36
CA LYS A 207 -27.43 -7.88 -1.14
C LYS A 207 -28.29 -8.92 -0.41
N ALA A 208 -27.67 -9.89 0.26
CA ALA A 208 -28.37 -10.92 1.02
C ALA A 208 -29.13 -10.37 2.24
N ILE A 209 -28.63 -9.29 2.86
CA ILE A 209 -29.31 -8.64 4.00
C ILE A 209 -30.54 -7.84 3.53
N ASN A 210 -30.48 -7.22 2.35
CA ASN A 210 -31.58 -6.41 1.81
C ASN A 210 -32.67 -7.23 1.09
N SER A 211 -32.52 -8.54 0.98
CA SER A 211 -33.48 -9.45 0.35
C SER A 211 -34.32 -10.28 1.34
N ASN A 212 -34.11 -10.07 2.64
CA ASN A 212 -34.88 -10.64 3.75
C ASN A 212 -35.66 -9.53 4.45
#